data_AF-A0AB39BVG3-F1
#
_entry.id   AF-A0AB39BVG3-F1
#
_cell.length_a   1.000
_cell.length_b   1.000
_cell.length_c   1.000
_cell.angle_alpha   90.00
_cell.angle_beta   90.00
_cell.angle_gamma   90.00
#
_symmetry.space_group_name_H-M   'P 1'
#
loop_
_entity.id
_entity.type
_entity.pdbx_description
1 polymer ?
#
loop_
_entity_poly.entity_id
_entity_poly.type
_entity_poly.pdbx_seq_one_letter_code
_entity_poly.pdbx_strand_id
1 'polypeptide(L)' 'MDMIDHKSLNEASEAVFQLLKDSIGINTFFIAKNDGITVDILSVENRNKILLEKGFQIDFQDSY' A
#
# COMPACT_ATOMS: atom_id res chain seq x y z
N MET A 1 -1.81 0.44 33.35
CA MET A 1 -1.79 1.66 32.52
C MET A 1 -1.63 1.15 31.11
N ASP A 2 -2.74 1.03 30.39
CA ASP A 2 -2.75 0.45 29.05
C ASP A 2 -1.91 1.33 28.14
N MET A 3 -0.80 0.78 27.65
CA MET A 3 -0.02 1.41 26.61
C MET A 3 -0.89 1.44 25.36
N ILE A 4 -1.12 2.65 24.86
CA ILE A 4 -1.79 2.85 23.57
C ILE A 4 -0.89 2.16 22.53
N ASP A 5 -1.38 1.05 21.99
CA ASP A 5 -0.72 0.24 20.97
C ASP A 5 -0.67 1.07 19.69
N HIS A 6 0.45 1.74 19.42
CA HIS A 6 0.64 2.51 18.19
C HIS A 6 0.83 1.53 17.03
N LYS A 7 -0.27 0.99 16.49
CA LYS A 7 -0.24 0.29 15.20
C LYS A 7 0.33 1.22 14.15
N SER A 8 1.52 0.91 13.65
CA SER A 8 2.10 1.69 12.55
C SER A 8 1.24 1.51 11.30
N LEU A 9 1.24 2.51 10.41
CA LEU A 9 0.54 2.40 9.11
C LEU A 9 1.00 1.15 8.34
N ASN A 10 2.27 0.78 8.49
CA ASN A 10 2.86 -0.39 7.86
C ASN A 10 2.26 -1.70 8.40
N GLU A 11 2.14 -1.84 9.73
CA GLU A 11 1.53 -3.02 10.35
C GLU A 11 0.04 -3.16 9.96
N ALA A 12 -0.68 -2.04 9.90
CA ALA A 12 -2.06 -2.04 9.44
C ALA A 12 -2.17 -2.43 7.95
N SER A 13 -1.30 -1.91 7.09
CA SER A 13 -1.30 -2.24 5.67
C SER A 13 -0.95 -3.71 5.40
N GLU A 14 -0.01 -4.27 6.17
CA GLU A 14 0.37 -5.67 6.05
C GLU A 14 -0.80 -6.59 6.48
N ALA A 15 -1.48 -6.27 7.58
CA ALA A 15 -2.64 -7.04 8.03
C ALA A 15 -3.78 -7.05 6.99
N VAL A 16 -4.07 -5.90 6.37
CA VAL A 16 -5.06 -5.80 5.28
C VAL A 16 -4.60 -6.60 4.07
N PHE A 17 -3.32 -6.51 3.69
CA PHE A 17 -2.78 -7.26 2.57
C PHE A 17 -2.94 -8.77 2.77
N GLN A 18 -2.59 -9.33 3.95
CA GLN A 18 -2.77 -10.76 4.21
C GLN A 18 -4.24 -11.19 4.05
N LEU A 19 -5.18 -10.40 4.59
CA LEU A 19 -6.61 -10.69 4.48
C LEU A 19 -7.06 -10.73 3.01
N LEU A 20 -6.67 -9.74 2.21
CA LEU A 20 -7.07 -9.65 0.79
C LEU A 20 -6.38 -10.70 -0.08
N LYS A 21 -5.09 -10.96 0.19
CA LYS A 21 -4.29 -11.96 -0.52
C LYS A 21 -4.90 -13.36 -0.40
N ASP A 22 -5.42 -13.71 0.77
CA ASP A 22 -5.98 -15.03 1.03
C ASP A 22 -7.47 -15.14 0.67
N SER A 23 -8.24 -14.05 0.84
CA SER A 23 -9.68 -14.05 0.56
C SER A 23 -10.04 -13.93 -0.93
N ILE A 24 -9.34 -13.06 -1.67
CA ILE A 24 -9.67 -12.75 -3.07
C ILE A 24 -8.47 -12.91 -4.02
N GLY A 25 -7.32 -13.35 -3.50
CA GLY A 25 -6.19 -13.74 -4.34
C GLY A 25 -5.40 -12.58 -4.96
N ILE A 26 -5.41 -11.38 -4.36
CA ILE A 26 -4.64 -10.25 -4.92
C ILE A 26 -3.14 -10.51 -4.91
N ASN A 27 -2.44 -9.93 -5.89
CA ASN A 27 -0.97 -9.91 -5.91
C ASN A 27 -0.38 -8.69 -5.22
N THR A 28 -0.99 -7.51 -5.40
CA THR A 28 -0.39 -6.23 -4.96
C THR A 28 -1.41 -5.41 -4.18
N PHE A 29 -0.99 -4.88 -3.04
CA PHE A 29 -1.70 -3.88 -2.25
C PHE A 29 -0.74 -2.72 -1.99
N PHE A 30 -1.19 -1.49 -2.16
CA PHE A 30 -0.33 -0.32 -1.96
C PHE A 30 -1.09 0.86 -1.39
N ILE A 31 -0.35 1.75 -0.74
CA ILE A 31 -0.85 3.03 -0.25
C ILE A 31 -0.19 4.12 -1.07
N ALA A 32 -1.01 4.93 -1.73
CA ALA A 32 -0.57 6.08 -2.50
C ALA A 32 -1.04 7.37 -1.83
N LYS A 33 -0.17 8.39 -1.80
CA LYS A 33 -0.55 9.77 -1.53
C LYS A 33 -0.81 10.43 -2.88
N ASN A 34 -1.97 11.03 -3.03
CA ASN A 34 -2.36 11.78 -4.21
C ASN A 34 -2.76 13.19 -3.77
N ASP A 35 -2.09 14.20 -4.31
CA ASP A 35 -2.37 15.61 -4.02
C ASP A 35 -3.05 16.35 -5.18
N GLY A 36 -3.50 15.62 -6.21
CA GLY A 36 -4.10 16.16 -7.42
C GLY A 36 -3.09 16.60 -8.47
N ILE A 37 -1.78 16.52 -8.19
CA ILE A 37 -0.69 16.80 -9.14
C ILE A 37 0.15 15.55 -9.33
N THR A 38 0.58 14.92 -8.23
CA THR A 38 1.41 13.70 -8.26
C THR A 38 0.81 12.59 -7.42
N VAL A 39 1.11 11.35 -7.81
CA VAL A 39 0.81 10.15 -7.04
C VAL A 39 2.12 9.53 -6.57
N ASP A 40 2.31 9.54 -5.25
CA ASP A 40 3.49 9.00 -4.57
C ASP A 40 3.14 7.66 -3.91
N ILE A 41 3.82 6.59 -4.30
CA ILE A 41 3.60 5.27 -3.70
C ILE A 41 4.40 5.13 -2.40
N LEU A 42 3.71 5.24 -1.27
CA LEU A 42 4.31 5.26 0.08
C LEU A 42 4.65 3.87 0.62
N SER A 43 3.84 2.87 0.28
CA SER A 43 4.04 1.48 0.68
C SER A 43 3.48 0.54 -0.37
N VAL A 44 4.15 -0.59 -0.57
CA VAL A 44 3.70 -1.65 -1.49
C VAL A 44 3.98 -3.01 -0.86
N GLU A 45 2.95 -3.84 -0.83
CA GLU A 45 3.03 -5.26 -0.53
C GLU A 45 2.80 -6.05 -1.83
N ASN A 46 3.74 -6.91 -2.20
CA ASN A 46 3.66 -7.77 -3.37
C ASN A 46 3.74 -9.24 -2.94
N ARG A 47 2.86 -10.10 -3.48
CA ARG A 47 2.81 -11.53 -3.15
C ARG A 47 3.91 -12.32 -3.85
N ASN A 48 3.80 -12.42 -5.18
CA ASN A 48 4.64 -13.30 -6.00
C ASN A 48 5.36 -12.55 -7.13
N LYS A 49 4.79 -11.42 -7.56
CA LYS A 49 5.35 -10.58 -8.63
C LYS A 49 5.43 -9.14 -8.15
N ILE A 50 6.52 -8.47 -8.47
CA ILE A 50 6.65 -7.02 -8.29
C ILE A 50 5.92 -6.36 -9.46
N LEU A 51 4.69 -5.89 -9.21
CA LEU A 51 3.92 -5.13 -10.21
C LEU A 51 4.07 -3.61 -10.00
N LEU A 52 4.45 -3.22 -8.79
CA LEU A 52 4.67 -1.83 -8.40
C LEU A 52 5.81 -1.77 -7.38
N GLU A 53 6.65 -0.76 -7.49
CA GLU A 53 7.77 -0.52 -6.57
C GLU A 53 7.43 0.60 -5.58
N LYS A 54 7.97 0.49 -4.36
CA LYS A 54 7.87 1.54 -3.36
C LYS A 54 8.66 2.77 -3.83
N GLY A 55 8.08 3.96 -3.64
CA GLY A 55 8.69 5.21 -4.10
C GLY A 55 8.49 5.47 -5.59
N PHE A 56 7.76 4.62 -6.30
CA PHE A 56 7.26 4.96 -7.63
C PHE A 56 6.44 6.25 -7.56
N GLN A 57 6.65 7.14 -8.53
CA GLN A 57 5.95 8.40 -8.64
C GLN A 57 5.49 8.58 -10.08
N ILE A 58 4.27 9.07 -10.24
CA ILE A 58 3.66 9.34 -11.54
C ILE A 58 2.83 10.62 -11.45
N ASP A 59 2.70 11.31 -12.58
CA ASP A 59 1.80 12.45 -12.69
C ASP A 59 0.35 11.98 -12.53
N PHE A 60 -0.46 12.78 -11.83
CA PHE A 60 -1.86 12.44 -11.54
C PHE A 60 -2.68 12.19 -12.81
N GLN A 61 -2.36 12.87 -13.91
CA GLN A 61 -3.06 12.67 -15.17
C GLN A 61 -2.77 11.32 -15.83
N ASP A 62 -1.66 10.67 -15.45
CA ASP A 62 -1.27 9.36 -15.95
C ASP A 62 -1.57 8.24 -14.95
N SER A 63 -2.06 8.57 -13.74
CA SER A 63 -2.52 7.60 -12.74
C SER A 63 -3.97 7.19 -12.99
N TYR A 64 -4.20 6.35 -14.01
CA TYR A 64 -5.50 5.72 -14.29
C TYR A 64 -5.53 4.24 -13.90
#